data_AF-D8PYL2-F1
#
_entry.id   AF-D8PYL2-F1
#
_cell.length_a   1.000
_cell.length_b   1.000
_cell.length_c   1.000
_cell.angle_alpha   90.00
_cell.angle_beta   90.00
_cell.angle_gamma   90.00
#
_symmetry.space_group_name_H-M   'P 1'
#
loop_
_entity.id
_entity.type
_entity.pdbx_description
1 polymer ?
#
loop_
_entity_poly.entity_id
_entity_poly.type
_entity_poly.pdbx_seq_one_letter_code
_entity_poly.pdbx_strand_id
1 'polypeptide(L)'
;MATPRYQTLQELIQRMSKETSPSSRQSLSEQIRILATLGAQDLHVLRQNPFDYPPTIAVPLGDIMTDLSTINVVLSMCSLGVESLTDLAIEQVRSLWSEIVMWLDFLHPGNLVLCRNVSLSPLVIVGTSSCMAAALSYIFRWKHRFLDLLGQAPQCYRIAIDLWLRFPIYTQQSDFDENTYTTYDLLAETLPTVFAINGEPPSVVDFIAKEEAMAVVGHRAGRLHRKAMICLKLCAQSRYAEAASMTSNQISAMRFLVKHVLPMPCFPRDFVRDIVHITRLLQGQNQIDNAVAGCRLLEDVWEKAADDRSIIWAINAGIMPVLIAVNREGYLTPTMKIVVKRTVFLPVARALAKKHPEGLELRNGGMQPDLAVPMHEELADRMNIAKDYMASAPIASFYLIPSGSTERATDADADLLRRSPAIETIWTSQMRREWSRYAIGRDPPLPTDEEDDEDENLLSSGDSTPSHPSIAHHLPSIDAESKRTHGGASCMVVCADYWSRRRSGGEHETWRESRDPVAE
;
A
#
# COMPACT_ATOMS: atom_id res chain seq x y z
N MET A 1 -4.25 24.80 19.60
CA MET A 1 -2.96 25.16 20.23
C MET A 1 -2.58 24.01 21.13
N ALA A 2 -1.39 23.44 20.97
CA ALA A 2 -0.95 22.37 21.86
C ALA A 2 -0.76 22.93 23.28
N THR A 3 -1.05 22.14 24.31
CA THR A 3 -0.79 22.53 25.69
C THR A 3 0.72 22.71 25.89
N PRO A 4 1.19 23.69 26.70
CA PRO A 4 2.62 23.94 26.90
C PRO A 4 3.41 22.68 27.30
N ARG A 5 2.78 21.77 28.05
CA ARG A 5 3.36 20.49 28.47
C ARG A 5 3.65 19.54 27.30
N TYR A 6 2.77 19.50 26.32
CA TYR A 6 2.96 18.69 25.11
C TYR A 6 4.21 19.13 24.36
N GLN A 7 4.39 20.45 24.19
CA GLN A 7 5.57 21.01 23.54
C GLN A 7 6.84 20.66 24.31
N THR A 8 6.84 20.80 25.64
CA THR A 8 7.97 20.40 26.49
C THR A 8 8.31 18.91 26.35
N LEU A 9 7.31 18.04 26.30
CA LEU A 9 7.52 16.60 26.16
C LEU A 9 8.16 16.24 24.81
N GLN A 10 7.67 16.85 23.72
CA GLN A 10 8.26 16.69 22.40
C GLN A 10 9.70 17.18 22.34
N GLU A 11 9.99 18.35 22.92
CA GLU A 11 11.35 18.91 22.98
C GLU A 11 12.31 17.99 23.73
N LEU A 12 11.88 17.41 24.86
CA LEU A 12 12.69 16.47 25.62
C LEU A 12 12.95 15.17 24.86
N ILE A 13 11.95 14.64 24.15
CA ILE A 13 12.11 13.45 23.30
C ILE A 13 13.11 13.72 22.17
N GLN A 14 12.96 14.85 21.47
CA GLN A 14 13.88 15.25 20.39
C GLN A 14 15.30 15.51 20.92
N ARG A 15 15.43 16.03 22.14
CA ARG A 15 16.73 16.21 22.79
C ARG A 15 17.35 14.87 23.13
N MET A 16 16.57 13.94 23.68
CA MET A 16 17.06 12.62 24.04
C MET A 16 17.45 11.79 22.81
N SER A 17 16.78 11.94 21.68
CA SER A 17 17.14 11.23 20.43
C SER A 17 18.47 11.69 19.83
N LYS A 18 18.93 12.91 20.16
CA LYS A 18 20.21 13.48 19.72
C LYS A 18 21.34 13.31 20.73
N GLU A 19 21.01 12.97 21.97
CA GLU A 19 21.97 12.87 23.06
C GLU A 19 22.72 11.54 23.02
N THR A 20 24.05 11.61 23.03
CA THR A 20 24.94 10.45 23.02
C THR A 20 25.43 10.10 24.43
N SER A 21 25.40 11.05 25.36
CA SER A 21 25.85 10.85 26.74
C SER A 21 24.87 9.98 27.55
N PRO A 22 25.30 8.84 28.13
CA PRO A 22 24.44 7.96 28.93
C PRO A 22 23.81 8.66 30.15
N SER A 23 24.57 9.50 30.85
CA SER A 23 24.09 10.21 32.05
C SER A 23 23.06 11.29 31.70
N SER A 24 23.27 12.01 30.60
CA SER A 24 22.30 12.98 30.08
C SER A 24 21.02 12.29 29.62
N ARG A 25 21.13 11.15 28.93
CA ARG A 25 19.97 10.33 28.52
C ARG A 25 19.17 9.85 29.72
N GLN A 26 19.83 9.39 30.79
CA GLN A 26 19.14 8.96 32.01
C GLN A 26 18.38 10.12 32.68
N SER A 27 18.99 11.30 32.77
CA SER A 27 18.32 12.50 33.31
C SER A 27 17.12 12.93 32.47
N LEU A 28 17.27 12.94 31.14
CA LEU A 28 16.17 13.25 30.21
C LEU A 28 15.05 12.22 30.31
N SER A 29 15.38 10.93 30.42
CA SER A 29 14.42 9.86 30.60
C SER A 29 13.58 10.06 31.87
N GLU A 30 14.20 10.43 32.98
CA GLU A 30 13.46 10.69 34.23
C GLU A 30 12.54 11.91 34.12
N GLN A 31 12.99 12.98 33.46
CA GLN A 31 12.14 14.16 33.20
C GLN A 31 10.94 13.81 32.30
N ILE A 32 11.16 13.02 31.26
CA ILE A 32 10.11 12.53 30.36
C ILE A 32 9.12 11.67 31.16
N ARG A 33 9.60 10.76 32.01
CA ARG A 33 8.78 9.92 32.87
C ARG A 33 7.87 10.74 33.79
N ILE A 34 8.43 11.75 34.46
CA ILE A 34 7.66 12.62 35.36
C ILE A 34 6.60 13.38 34.57
N LEU A 35 6.94 13.94 33.41
CA LEU A 35 5.98 14.68 32.59
C LEU A 35 4.90 13.78 31.99
N ALA A 36 5.24 12.56 31.57
CA ALA A 36 4.29 11.59 31.04
C ALA A 36 3.30 11.10 32.12
N THR A 37 3.78 10.81 33.33
CA THR A 37 2.93 10.39 34.45
C THR A 37 1.96 11.49 34.90
N LEU A 38 2.44 12.74 34.96
CA LEU A 38 1.58 13.89 35.25
C LEU A 38 0.57 14.15 34.13
N GLY A 39 0.98 13.99 32.86
CA GLY A 39 0.10 14.16 31.71
C GLY A 39 -1.03 13.13 31.65
N ALA A 40 -0.80 11.88 32.06
CA ALA A 40 -1.82 10.82 32.04
C ALA A 40 -2.99 11.09 33.02
N GLN A 41 -2.77 11.89 34.06
CA GLN A 41 -3.83 12.33 34.98
C GLN A 41 -4.72 13.42 34.35
N ASP A 42 -4.19 14.16 33.38
CA ASP A 42 -4.86 15.30 32.75
C ASP A 42 -5.65 14.94 31.47
N LEU A 43 -5.63 13.67 31.04
CA LEU A 43 -6.43 13.12 29.92
C LEU A 43 -7.91 12.95 30.30
N HIS A 44 -8.47 13.98 30.96
CA HIS A 44 -9.80 13.99 31.53
C HIS A 44 -10.90 13.93 30.47
N VAL A 45 -10.64 14.41 29.25
CA VAL A 45 -11.64 14.40 28.17
C VAL A 45 -11.74 13.01 27.57
N LEU A 46 -10.62 12.32 27.35
CA LEU A 46 -10.66 10.92 26.91
C LEU A 46 -11.39 10.02 27.90
N ARG A 47 -11.28 10.27 29.21
CA ARG A 47 -12.00 9.52 30.24
C ARG A 47 -13.52 9.66 30.21
N GLN A 48 -14.04 10.62 29.46
CA GLN A 48 -15.47 10.78 29.29
C GLN A 48 -15.97 9.87 28.18
N ASN A 49 -17.15 9.29 28.40
CA ASN A 49 -17.82 8.50 27.37
C ASN A 49 -18.31 9.44 26.25
N PRO A 50 -17.81 9.30 25.00
CA PRO A 50 -18.19 10.19 23.90
C PRO A 50 -19.68 10.11 23.56
N PHE A 51 -20.36 9.02 23.91
CA PHE A 51 -21.77 8.82 23.62
C PHE A 51 -22.71 9.45 24.65
N ASP A 52 -22.19 9.96 25.77
CA ASP A 52 -22.97 10.68 26.78
C ASP A 52 -23.15 12.16 26.43
N TYR A 53 -22.44 12.67 25.41
CA TYR A 53 -22.61 14.03 24.93
C TYR A 53 -24.00 14.20 24.27
N PRO A 54 -24.86 15.08 24.80
CA PRO A 54 -26.13 15.33 24.16
C PRO A 54 -25.91 16.00 22.80
N PRO A 55 -26.80 15.76 21.82
CA PRO A 55 -26.65 16.28 20.46
C PRO A 55 -26.66 17.82 20.38
N THR A 56 -27.03 18.51 21.47
CA THR A 56 -27.07 19.96 21.59
C THR A 56 -25.78 20.60 22.09
N ILE A 57 -24.88 19.84 22.71
CA ILE A 57 -23.63 20.36 23.26
C ILE A 57 -22.51 20.16 22.24
N ALA A 58 -21.75 21.22 21.98
CA ALA A 58 -20.55 21.12 21.16
C ALA A 58 -19.53 20.21 21.85
N VAL A 59 -19.22 19.09 21.21
CA VAL A 59 -18.15 18.19 21.65
C VAL A 59 -16.82 18.97 21.64
N PRO A 60 -16.00 18.90 22.71
CA PRO A 60 -14.74 19.62 22.81
C PRO A 60 -13.64 18.99 21.94
N LEU A 61 -13.85 18.97 20.61
CA LEU A 61 -12.99 18.29 19.64
C LEU A 61 -11.52 18.73 19.72
N GLY A 62 -11.27 20.00 20.02
CA GLY A 62 -9.90 20.51 20.20
C GLY A 62 -9.17 19.86 21.37
N ASP A 63 -9.87 19.63 22.49
CA ASP A 63 -9.29 19.00 23.68
C ASP A 63 -9.10 17.50 23.45
N ILE A 64 -10.06 16.82 22.81
CA ILE A 64 -9.94 15.40 22.45
C ILE A 64 -8.77 15.16 21.50
N MET A 65 -8.61 16.01 20.48
CA MET A 65 -7.47 15.95 19.56
C MET A 65 -6.15 16.16 20.29
N THR A 66 -6.13 17.02 21.31
CA THR A 66 -4.94 17.27 22.14
C THR A 66 -4.61 16.04 23.00
N ASP A 67 -5.62 15.41 23.61
CA ASP A 67 -5.44 14.20 24.40
C ASP A 67 -4.97 13.01 23.54
N LEU A 68 -5.56 12.81 22.36
CA LEU A 68 -5.10 11.80 21.39
C LEU A 68 -3.68 12.08 20.89
N SER A 69 -3.35 13.34 20.63
CA SER A 69 -1.98 13.73 20.24
C SER A 69 -0.99 13.45 21.38
N THR A 70 -1.40 13.63 22.63
CA THR A 70 -0.58 13.29 23.81
C THR A 70 -0.29 11.79 23.86
N ILE A 71 -1.28 10.93 23.56
CA ILE A 71 -1.06 9.48 23.41
C ILE A 71 -0.03 9.18 22.32
N ASN A 72 -0.11 9.88 21.18
CA ASN A 72 0.85 9.70 20.09
C ASN A 72 2.28 10.00 20.54
N VAL A 73 2.47 11.10 21.27
CA VAL A 73 3.78 11.47 21.83
C VAL A 73 4.25 10.46 22.86
N VAL A 74 3.38 10.00 23.77
CA VAL A 74 3.70 8.93 24.72
C VAL A 74 4.16 7.65 24.01
N LEU A 75 3.42 7.17 23.01
CA LEU A 75 3.82 5.97 22.25
C LEU A 75 5.05 6.18 21.36
N SER A 76 5.32 7.41 20.92
CA SER A 76 6.54 7.73 20.20
C SER A 76 7.80 7.57 21.07
N MET A 77 7.67 7.72 22.40
CA MET A 77 8.80 7.53 23.33
C MET A 77 9.37 6.12 23.26
N CYS A 78 8.54 5.13 22.95
CA CYS A 78 8.97 3.76 22.82
C CYS A 78 10.05 3.59 21.73
N SER A 79 10.10 4.49 20.74
CA SER A 79 11.14 4.48 19.71
C SER A 79 12.54 4.91 20.19
N LEU A 80 12.65 5.43 21.41
CA LEU A 80 13.92 5.89 22.00
C LEU A 80 14.79 4.74 22.54
N GLY A 81 14.25 3.51 22.55
CA GLY A 81 14.94 2.31 22.98
C GLY A 81 15.18 2.22 24.49
N VAL A 82 14.44 2.99 25.29
CA VAL A 82 14.51 2.96 26.76
C VAL A 82 13.34 2.12 27.29
N GLU A 83 13.61 0.87 27.66
CA GLU A 83 12.58 -0.11 28.05
C GLU A 83 11.63 0.40 29.15
N SER A 84 12.15 1.07 30.17
CA SER A 84 11.33 1.60 31.27
C SER A 84 10.34 2.68 30.84
N LEU A 85 10.69 3.50 29.85
CA LEU A 85 9.78 4.48 29.25
C LEU A 85 8.77 3.80 28.34
N THR A 86 9.21 2.80 27.57
CA THR A 86 8.32 1.98 26.75
C THR A 86 7.26 1.32 27.62
N ASP A 87 7.64 0.63 28.70
CA ASP A 87 6.69 -0.07 29.57
C ASP A 87 5.70 0.89 30.22
N LEU A 88 6.17 2.05 30.69
CA LEU A 88 5.30 3.09 31.22
C LEU A 88 4.30 3.60 30.18
N ALA A 89 4.76 3.90 28.96
CA ALA A 89 3.92 4.37 27.87
C ALA A 89 2.85 3.32 27.50
N ILE A 90 3.27 2.06 27.39
CA ILE A 90 2.37 0.94 27.12
C ILE A 90 1.34 0.79 28.25
N GLU A 91 1.76 0.78 29.52
CA GLU A 91 0.86 0.65 30.67
C GLU A 91 -0.19 1.77 30.70
N GLN A 92 0.22 3.01 30.44
CA GLN A 92 -0.69 4.16 30.36
C GLN A 92 -1.75 3.97 29.26
N VAL A 93 -1.33 3.62 28.05
CA VAL A 93 -2.28 3.39 26.93
C VAL A 93 -3.19 2.20 27.22
N ARG A 94 -2.68 1.12 27.81
CA ARG A 94 -3.50 -0.04 28.23
C ARG A 94 -4.56 0.37 29.25
N SER A 95 -4.23 1.27 30.20
CA SER A 95 -5.18 1.76 31.21
C SER A 95 -6.31 2.62 30.64
N LEU A 96 -6.12 3.20 29.46
CA LEU A 96 -7.10 4.06 28.77
C LEU A 96 -7.68 3.37 27.53
N TRP A 97 -7.45 2.06 27.36
CA TRP A 97 -7.76 1.39 26.10
C TRP A 97 -9.22 1.50 25.71
N SER A 98 -10.13 1.27 26.66
CA SER A 98 -11.58 1.27 26.38
C SER A 98 -12.07 2.64 25.91
N GLU A 99 -11.55 3.69 26.53
CA GLU A 99 -11.82 5.09 26.25
C GLU A 99 -11.28 5.49 24.88
N ILE A 100 -10.03 5.14 24.58
CA ILE A 100 -9.41 5.37 23.27
C ILE A 100 -10.26 4.72 22.19
N VAL A 101 -10.65 3.46 22.36
CA VAL A 101 -11.46 2.73 21.37
C VAL A 101 -12.82 3.40 21.15
N MET A 102 -13.51 3.84 22.22
CA MET A 102 -14.78 4.55 22.11
C MET A 102 -14.62 5.87 21.35
N TRP A 103 -13.58 6.65 21.65
CA TRP A 103 -13.31 7.91 20.96
C TRP A 103 -12.92 7.70 19.51
N LEU A 104 -12.12 6.68 19.19
CA LEU A 104 -11.78 6.33 17.81
C LEU A 104 -13.03 5.96 17.01
N ASP A 105 -13.94 5.16 17.57
CA ASP A 105 -15.20 4.85 16.89
C ASP A 105 -16.05 6.12 16.75
N PHE A 106 -16.23 6.89 17.82
CA PHE A 106 -17.03 8.11 17.76
C PHE A 106 -16.52 9.14 16.75
N LEU A 107 -15.20 9.37 16.70
CA LEU A 107 -14.55 10.35 15.82
C LEU A 107 -14.46 9.91 14.36
N HIS A 108 -14.64 8.62 14.07
CA HIS A 108 -14.45 8.09 12.73
C HIS A 108 -15.40 8.77 11.72
N PRO A 109 -14.91 9.36 10.61
CA PRO A 109 -15.77 10.06 9.64
C PRO A 109 -16.83 9.19 8.97
N GLY A 110 -16.60 7.87 8.91
CA GLY A 110 -17.58 6.92 8.41
C GLY A 110 -18.76 6.69 9.37
N ASN A 111 -18.65 7.11 10.63
CA ASN A 111 -19.71 6.99 11.61
C ASN A 111 -20.63 8.22 11.56
N LEU A 112 -21.90 7.94 11.31
CA LEU A 112 -22.92 8.96 11.06
C LEU A 112 -23.24 9.83 12.28
N VAL A 113 -22.76 9.48 13.48
CA VAL A 113 -23.09 10.17 14.73
C VAL A 113 -22.59 11.62 14.71
N LEU A 114 -21.31 11.83 14.37
CA LEU A 114 -20.76 13.18 14.27
C LEU A 114 -21.26 13.92 13.04
N CYS A 115 -21.25 13.27 11.86
CA CYS A 115 -21.61 13.92 10.61
C CYS A 115 -23.09 14.33 10.50
N ARG A 116 -24.01 13.66 11.23
CA ARG A 116 -25.43 14.04 11.22
C ARG A 116 -25.76 15.17 12.17
N ASN A 117 -25.07 15.25 13.30
CA ASN A 117 -25.43 16.16 14.39
C ASN A 117 -24.64 17.47 14.33
N VAL A 118 -23.45 17.45 13.73
CA VAL A 118 -22.57 18.62 13.67
C VAL A 118 -22.11 18.83 12.22
N SER A 119 -22.38 20.01 11.68
CA SER A 119 -21.77 20.48 10.43
C SER A 119 -20.29 20.75 10.67
N LEU A 120 -19.48 19.70 10.67
CA LEU A 120 -18.04 19.80 10.85
C LEU A 120 -17.42 20.51 9.66
N SER A 121 -16.54 21.49 9.93
CA SER A 121 -15.74 22.09 8.87
C SER A 121 -14.76 21.03 8.30
N PRO A 122 -14.39 21.12 7.02
CA PRO A 122 -13.41 20.22 6.43
C PRO A 122 -12.10 20.16 7.23
N LEU A 123 -11.67 21.29 7.79
CA LEU A 123 -10.48 21.38 8.62
C LEU A 123 -10.57 20.51 9.89
N VAL A 124 -11.74 20.43 10.51
CA VAL A 124 -11.95 19.57 11.68
C VAL A 124 -11.96 18.09 11.30
N ILE A 125 -12.53 17.75 10.14
CA ILE A 125 -12.51 16.36 9.64
C ILE A 125 -11.08 15.92 9.33
N VAL A 126 -10.30 16.78 8.68
CA VAL A 126 -8.87 16.54 8.43
C VAL A 126 -8.13 16.36 9.76
N GLY A 127 -8.26 17.31 10.69
CA GLY A 127 -7.57 17.26 11.97
C GLY A 127 -7.89 16.01 12.79
N THR A 128 -9.18 15.66 12.90
CA THR A 128 -9.61 14.45 13.63
C THR A 128 -9.11 13.18 12.95
N SER A 129 -9.26 13.06 11.62
CA SER A 129 -8.75 11.93 10.86
C SER A 129 -7.23 11.78 11.02
N SER A 130 -6.49 12.89 11.05
CA SER A 130 -5.05 12.87 11.21
C SER A 130 -4.62 12.43 12.61
N CYS A 131 -5.27 12.93 13.66
CA CYS A 131 -4.99 12.50 15.03
C CYS A 131 -5.28 11.00 15.23
N MET A 132 -6.40 10.51 14.69
CA MET A 132 -6.78 9.09 14.75
C MET A 132 -5.79 8.20 14.00
N ALA A 133 -5.42 8.63 12.79
CA ALA A 133 -4.45 7.93 11.95
C ALA A 133 -3.11 7.77 12.67
N ALA A 134 -2.58 8.87 13.22
CA ALA A 134 -1.34 8.83 14.00
C ALA A 134 -1.46 7.90 15.23
N ALA A 135 -2.56 7.96 15.98
CA ALA A 135 -2.78 7.10 17.14
C ALA A 135 -2.80 5.62 16.77
N LEU A 136 -3.57 5.26 15.75
CA LEU A 136 -3.63 3.88 15.26
C LEU A 136 -2.25 3.42 14.74
N SER A 137 -1.54 4.29 14.03
CA SER A 137 -0.19 3.99 13.54
C SER A 137 0.78 3.65 14.65
N TYR A 138 0.81 4.45 15.72
CA TYR A 138 1.65 4.15 16.88
C TYR A 138 1.19 2.90 17.63
N ILE A 139 -0.11 2.67 17.79
CA ILE A 139 -0.63 1.45 18.42
C ILE A 139 -0.20 0.20 17.63
N PHE A 140 -0.33 0.22 16.29
CA PHE A 140 0.05 -0.90 15.43
C PHE A 140 1.56 -1.10 15.30
N ARG A 141 2.37 -0.04 15.40
CA ARG A 141 3.82 -0.17 15.52
C ARG A 141 4.24 -1.00 16.73
N TRP A 142 3.47 -0.90 17.82
CA TRP A 142 3.66 -1.67 19.06
C TRP A 142 2.66 -2.81 19.20
N LYS A 143 2.12 -3.31 18.08
CA LYS A 143 1.03 -4.31 18.05
C LYS A 143 1.27 -5.50 18.96
N HIS A 144 2.49 -6.05 19.01
CA HIS A 144 2.83 -7.19 19.86
C HIS A 144 2.59 -6.93 21.37
N ARG A 145 2.62 -5.68 21.83
CA ARG A 145 2.29 -5.28 23.23
C ARG A 145 0.79 -5.03 23.45
N PHE A 146 0.00 -4.96 22.38
CA PHE A 146 -1.43 -4.66 22.39
C PHE A 146 -2.29 -5.78 21.77
N LEU A 147 -1.72 -6.95 21.48
CA LEU A 147 -2.41 -8.03 20.77
C LEU A 147 -3.70 -8.50 21.47
N ASP A 148 -3.64 -8.65 22.79
CA ASP A 148 -4.78 -9.04 23.62
C ASP A 148 -5.91 -8.00 23.60
N LEU A 149 -5.55 -6.72 23.55
CA LEU A 149 -6.48 -5.60 23.51
C LEU A 149 -7.06 -5.38 22.11
N LEU A 150 -6.25 -5.53 21.07
CA LEU A 150 -6.69 -5.51 19.66
C LEU A 150 -7.60 -6.69 19.33
N GLY A 151 -7.40 -7.85 19.97
CA GLY A 151 -8.32 -8.99 19.90
C GLY A 151 -9.70 -8.70 20.52
N GLN A 152 -9.76 -7.85 21.55
CA GLN A 152 -11.01 -7.40 22.18
C GLN A 152 -11.70 -6.28 21.39
N ALA A 153 -10.95 -5.52 20.59
CA ALA A 153 -11.45 -4.37 19.82
C ALA A 153 -11.04 -4.47 18.33
N PRO A 154 -11.56 -5.46 17.57
CA PRO A 154 -11.22 -5.64 16.16
C PRO A 154 -11.57 -4.43 15.28
N GLN A 155 -12.52 -3.59 15.70
CA GLN A 155 -12.89 -2.35 15.02
C GLN A 155 -11.70 -1.39 14.82
N CYS A 156 -10.63 -1.46 15.63
CA CYS A 156 -9.43 -0.65 15.42
C CYS A 156 -8.76 -0.97 14.07
N TYR A 157 -8.72 -2.25 13.66
CA TYR A 157 -8.25 -2.65 12.33
C TYR A 157 -9.13 -2.04 11.24
N ARG A 158 -10.45 -2.16 11.43
CA ARG A 158 -11.45 -1.64 10.49
C ARG A 158 -11.28 -0.14 10.27
N ILE A 159 -11.14 0.62 11.36
CA ILE A 159 -10.96 2.08 11.34
C ILE A 159 -9.67 2.44 10.61
N ALA A 160 -8.53 1.80 10.93
CA ALA A 160 -7.25 2.12 10.27
C ALA A 160 -7.29 1.85 8.75
N ILE A 161 -7.88 0.72 8.35
CA ILE A 161 -8.00 0.34 6.94
C ILE A 161 -8.99 1.24 6.21
N ASP A 162 -10.12 1.57 6.83
CA ASP A 162 -11.10 2.47 6.23
C ASP A 162 -10.55 3.90 6.08
N LEU A 163 -9.86 4.42 7.10
CA LEU A 163 -9.13 5.68 7.03
C LEU A 163 -8.14 5.65 5.87
N TRP A 164 -7.28 4.65 5.75
CA TRP A 164 -6.34 4.58 4.62
C TRP A 164 -7.03 4.54 3.24
N LEU A 165 -8.10 3.76 3.08
CA LEU A 165 -8.80 3.60 1.81
C LEU A 165 -9.69 4.79 1.43
N ARG A 166 -10.11 5.60 2.41
CA ARG A 166 -11.09 6.68 2.22
C ARG A 166 -10.60 8.04 2.68
N PHE A 167 -9.35 8.16 3.13
CA PHE A 167 -8.76 9.44 3.54
C PHE A 167 -9.02 10.57 2.55
N PRO A 168 -8.80 10.40 1.23
CA PRO A 168 -9.05 11.48 0.26
C PRO A 168 -10.53 11.89 0.18
N ILE A 169 -11.44 10.95 0.45
CA ILE A 169 -12.89 11.19 0.44
C ILE A 169 -13.29 11.97 1.69
N TYR A 170 -12.67 11.66 2.84
CA TYR A 170 -12.97 12.31 4.11
C TYR A 170 -12.47 13.75 4.15
N THR A 171 -11.26 14.01 3.65
CA THR A 171 -10.71 15.37 3.66
C THR A 171 -11.38 16.29 2.64
N GLN A 172 -11.99 15.73 1.57
CA GLN A 172 -12.58 16.48 0.44
C GLN A 172 -11.60 17.47 -0.20
N GLN A 173 -10.30 17.32 0.06
CA GLN A 173 -9.25 18.17 -0.47
C GLN A 173 -8.79 17.62 -1.82
N SER A 174 -8.76 18.47 -2.84
CA SER A 174 -8.17 18.11 -4.14
C SER A 174 -6.65 17.99 -4.05
N ASP A 175 -6.04 18.79 -3.16
CA ASP A 175 -4.62 18.78 -2.85
C ASP A 175 -4.46 18.69 -1.35
N PHE A 176 -3.72 17.69 -0.86
CA PHE A 176 -3.41 17.62 0.56
C PHE A 176 -2.45 18.75 0.95
N ASP A 177 -2.63 19.29 2.15
CA ASP A 177 -1.56 20.07 2.78
C ASP A 177 -0.45 19.13 3.30
N GLU A 178 0.70 19.70 3.67
CA GLU A 178 1.85 18.96 4.20
C GLU A 178 1.47 18.03 5.37
N ASN A 179 0.69 18.52 6.34
CA ASN A 179 0.28 17.72 7.49
C ASN A 179 -0.62 16.54 7.10
N THR A 180 -1.53 16.77 6.17
CA THR A 180 -2.44 15.78 5.62
C THR A 180 -1.66 14.72 4.83
N TYR A 181 -0.66 15.14 4.06
CA TYR A 181 0.28 14.23 3.37
C TYR A 181 1.06 13.36 4.36
N THR A 182 1.72 13.95 5.35
CA THR A 182 2.51 13.22 6.36
C THR A 182 1.66 12.19 7.09
N THR A 183 0.44 12.56 7.46
CA THR A 183 -0.46 11.64 8.14
C THR A 183 -0.89 10.48 7.22
N TYR A 184 -1.15 10.80 5.95
CA TYR A 184 -1.53 9.79 4.98
C TYR A 184 -0.40 8.81 4.67
N ASP A 185 0.83 9.32 4.63
CA ASP A 185 2.02 8.51 4.47
C ASP A 185 2.23 7.55 5.65
N LEU A 186 2.08 8.07 6.87
CA LEU A 186 2.17 7.29 8.10
C LEU A 186 1.18 6.11 8.12
N LEU A 187 -0.06 6.31 7.64
CA LEU A 187 -1.04 5.22 7.49
C LEU A 187 -0.55 4.13 6.54
N ALA A 188 0.01 4.52 5.39
CA ALA A 188 0.51 3.59 4.38
C ALA A 188 1.71 2.79 4.91
N GLU A 189 2.65 3.45 5.58
CA GLU A 189 3.80 2.82 6.23
C GLU A 189 3.37 1.82 7.31
N THR A 190 2.29 2.10 8.01
CA THR A 190 1.77 1.24 9.09
C THR A 190 1.10 -0.03 8.55
N LEU A 191 0.56 -0.04 7.33
CA LEU A 191 -0.26 -1.17 6.89
C LEU A 191 0.39 -2.57 6.97
N PRO A 192 1.66 -2.76 6.61
CA PRO A 192 2.31 -4.05 6.84
C PRO A 192 2.25 -4.51 8.30
N THR A 193 2.37 -3.60 9.27
CA THR A 193 2.28 -3.93 10.71
C THR A 193 0.85 -4.20 11.15
N VAL A 194 -0.15 -3.50 10.57
CA VAL A 194 -1.58 -3.77 10.79
C VAL A 194 -1.91 -5.23 10.47
N PHE A 195 -1.41 -5.74 9.35
CA PHE A 195 -1.70 -7.09 8.87
C PHE A 195 -0.72 -8.17 9.37
N ALA A 196 0.39 -7.80 10.00
CA ALA A 196 1.34 -8.72 10.61
C ALA A 196 0.87 -9.17 12.00
N ILE A 197 0.88 -10.47 12.36
CA ILE A 197 0.47 -10.90 13.72
C ILE A 197 1.34 -10.24 14.80
N ASN A 198 2.68 -10.24 14.64
CA ASN A 198 3.59 -9.67 15.65
C ASN A 198 3.96 -8.20 15.40
N GLY A 199 3.30 -7.55 14.43
CA GLY A 199 3.68 -6.19 14.00
C GLY A 199 4.94 -6.14 13.12
N GLU A 200 5.61 -7.27 12.84
CA GLU A 200 6.77 -7.34 11.96
C GLU A 200 6.45 -8.12 10.67
N PRO A 201 6.56 -7.52 9.48
CA PRO A 201 6.59 -8.26 8.22
C PRO A 201 7.94 -8.98 8.06
N PRO A 202 8.03 -10.17 7.44
CA PRO A 202 7.00 -10.93 6.73
C PRO A 202 6.35 -11.99 7.64
N SER A 203 5.69 -11.59 8.72
CA SER A 203 4.95 -12.53 9.56
C SER A 203 3.71 -13.11 8.88
N VAL A 204 3.18 -14.17 9.51
CA VAL A 204 1.85 -14.71 9.25
C VAL A 204 0.83 -13.57 9.27
N VAL A 205 -0.08 -13.57 8.30
CA VAL A 205 -1.13 -12.56 8.19
C VAL A 205 -2.09 -12.72 9.37
N ASP A 206 -2.34 -11.61 10.06
CA ASP A 206 -3.36 -11.52 11.10
C ASP A 206 -4.75 -11.70 10.49
N PHE A 207 -5.40 -12.80 10.87
CA PHE A 207 -6.72 -13.17 10.39
C PHE A 207 -7.78 -12.14 10.78
N ILE A 208 -7.71 -11.55 11.98
CA ILE A 208 -8.67 -10.54 12.45
C ILE A 208 -8.54 -9.29 11.58
N ALA A 209 -7.31 -8.81 11.37
CA ALA A 209 -7.04 -7.67 10.51
C ALA A 209 -7.55 -7.89 9.08
N LYS A 210 -7.33 -9.10 8.53
CA LYS A 210 -7.80 -9.49 7.20
C LYS A 210 -9.34 -9.51 7.10
N GLU A 211 -10.03 -10.10 8.08
CA GLU A 211 -11.49 -10.16 8.09
C GLU A 211 -12.10 -8.75 8.19
N GLU A 212 -11.54 -7.89 9.04
CA GLU A 212 -11.99 -6.49 9.15
C GLU A 212 -11.71 -5.70 7.87
N ALA A 213 -10.57 -5.92 7.20
CA ALA A 213 -10.29 -5.35 5.88
C ALA A 213 -11.36 -5.73 4.85
N MET A 214 -11.75 -7.01 4.86
CA MET A 214 -12.79 -7.52 3.98
C MET A 214 -14.16 -6.92 4.33
N ALA A 215 -14.47 -6.76 5.62
CA ALA A 215 -15.70 -6.11 6.07
C ALA A 215 -15.81 -4.65 5.57
N VAL A 216 -14.72 -3.87 5.59
CA VAL A 216 -14.67 -2.49 5.07
C VAL A 216 -15.13 -2.39 3.61
N VAL A 217 -14.87 -3.43 2.81
CA VAL A 217 -15.19 -3.47 1.38
C VAL A 217 -16.37 -4.39 1.01
N GLY A 218 -17.09 -4.89 2.01
CA GLY A 218 -18.23 -5.79 1.83
C GLY A 218 -17.84 -7.16 1.28
N HIS A 219 -16.76 -7.73 1.81
CA HIS A 219 -16.18 -9.04 1.49
C HIS A 219 -15.86 -9.25 0.00
N ARG A 220 -15.39 -8.20 -0.68
CA ARG A 220 -14.95 -8.27 -2.08
C ARG A 220 -13.52 -7.76 -2.22
N ALA A 221 -12.54 -8.67 -2.26
CA ALA A 221 -11.12 -8.34 -2.34
C ALA A 221 -10.79 -7.38 -3.50
N GLY A 222 -11.42 -7.58 -4.67
CA GLY A 222 -11.23 -6.69 -5.82
C GLY A 222 -11.66 -5.23 -5.57
N ARG A 223 -12.59 -4.97 -4.64
CA ARG A 223 -12.94 -3.59 -4.24
C ARG A 223 -11.87 -2.97 -3.35
N LEU A 224 -11.22 -3.75 -2.49
CA LEU A 224 -10.10 -3.29 -1.67
C LEU A 224 -8.93 -2.87 -2.55
N HIS A 225 -8.49 -3.76 -3.45
CA HIS A 225 -7.44 -3.47 -4.44
C HIS A 225 -7.78 -2.25 -5.29
N ARG A 226 -9.03 -2.09 -5.73
CA ARG A 226 -9.46 -0.91 -6.49
C ARG A 226 -9.37 0.37 -5.68
N LYS A 227 -9.84 0.38 -4.43
CA LYS A 227 -9.78 1.57 -3.57
C LYS A 227 -8.33 1.95 -3.28
N ALA A 228 -7.49 0.98 -2.93
CA ALA A 228 -6.08 1.22 -2.70
C ALA A 228 -5.33 1.67 -3.97
N MET A 229 -5.76 1.22 -5.16
CA MET A 229 -5.24 1.76 -6.43
C MET A 229 -5.60 3.23 -6.65
N ILE A 230 -6.79 3.66 -6.22
CA ILE A 230 -7.17 5.09 -6.28
C ILE A 230 -6.25 5.89 -5.38
N CYS A 231 -5.97 5.40 -4.17
CA CYS A 231 -5.01 6.00 -3.24
C CYS A 231 -3.62 6.16 -3.88
N LEU A 232 -3.07 5.08 -4.45
CA LEU A 232 -1.76 5.12 -5.11
C LEU A 232 -1.72 6.09 -6.29
N LYS A 233 -2.79 6.18 -7.09
CA LYS A 233 -2.87 7.14 -8.21
C LYS A 233 -2.78 8.59 -7.74
N LEU A 234 -3.49 8.92 -6.66
CA LEU A 234 -3.45 10.27 -6.08
C LEU A 234 -2.03 10.64 -5.64
N CYS A 235 -1.34 9.71 -4.98
CA CYS A 235 0.04 9.91 -4.55
C CYS A 235 1.01 10.09 -5.73
N ALA A 236 0.93 9.23 -6.74
CA ALA A 236 1.82 9.28 -7.90
C ALA A 236 1.59 10.51 -8.81
N GLN A 237 0.37 11.07 -8.78
CA GLN A 237 0.02 12.27 -9.54
C GLN A 237 0.28 13.57 -8.77
N SER A 238 0.56 13.48 -7.47
CA SER A 238 0.82 14.64 -6.65
C SER A 238 2.10 15.36 -7.08
N ARG A 239 2.06 16.69 -7.01
CA ARG A 239 3.21 17.57 -7.25
C ARG A 239 3.94 17.97 -5.98
N TYR A 240 3.53 17.43 -4.84
CA TYR A 240 4.15 17.72 -3.55
C TYR A 240 5.58 17.16 -3.50
N ALA A 241 6.50 17.88 -2.86
CA ALA A 241 7.92 17.53 -2.85
C ALA A 241 8.19 16.13 -2.26
N GLU A 242 7.41 15.75 -1.25
CA GLU A 242 7.55 14.46 -0.54
C GLU A 242 6.65 13.36 -1.13
N ALA A 243 5.93 13.64 -2.23
CA ALA A 243 5.05 12.67 -2.88
C ALA A 243 5.79 11.39 -3.31
N ALA A 244 7.10 11.48 -3.55
CA ALA A 244 7.94 10.34 -3.89
C ALA A 244 8.03 9.33 -2.74
N SER A 245 8.29 9.77 -1.50
CA SER A 245 8.36 8.89 -0.32
C SER A 245 7.00 8.22 -0.10
N MET A 246 5.94 9.01 -0.13
CA MET A 246 4.58 8.51 0.05
C MET A 246 4.17 7.52 -1.03
N THR A 247 4.49 7.79 -2.30
CA THR A 247 4.22 6.85 -3.38
C THR A 247 4.95 5.52 -3.15
N SER A 248 6.19 5.56 -2.66
CA SER A 248 6.93 4.35 -2.27
C SER A 248 6.19 3.54 -1.20
N ASN A 249 5.75 4.20 -0.13
CA ASN A 249 5.02 3.55 0.97
C ASN A 249 3.67 2.98 0.51
N GLN A 250 2.94 3.69 -0.36
CA GLN A 250 1.70 3.18 -0.95
C GLN A 250 1.94 1.96 -1.87
N ILE A 251 3.02 1.97 -2.67
CA ILE A 251 3.41 0.80 -3.45
C ILE A 251 3.76 -0.36 -2.51
N SER A 252 4.52 -0.11 -1.44
CA SER A 252 4.89 -1.11 -0.44
C SER A 252 3.66 -1.75 0.22
N ALA A 253 2.71 -0.93 0.67
CA ALA A 253 1.44 -1.39 1.23
C ALA A 253 0.65 -2.24 0.22
N MET A 254 0.57 -1.80 -1.04
CA MET A 254 -0.07 -2.55 -2.12
C MET A 254 0.60 -3.90 -2.40
N ARG A 255 1.93 -3.95 -2.40
CA ARG A 255 2.70 -5.18 -2.56
C ARG A 255 2.40 -6.15 -1.44
N PHE A 256 2.38 -5.67 -0.19
CA PHE A 256 2.04 -6.48 0.97
C PHE A 256 0.63 -7.11 0.85
N LEU A 257 -0.36 -6.31 0.42
CA LEU A 257 -1.74 -6.77 0.21
C LEU A 257 -1.84 -7.83 -0.89
N VAL A 258 -1.21 -7.61 -2.04
CA VAL A 258 -1.21 -8.53 -3.18
C VAL A 258 -0.51 -9.84 -2.83
N LYS A 259 0.64 -9.75 -2.18
CA LYS A 259 1.51 -10.90 -1.93
C LYS A 259 1.05 -11.76 -0.76
N HIS A 260 0.60 -11.14 0.33
CA HIS A 260 0.40 -11.82 1.60
C HIS A 260 -1.07 -11.85 2.03
N VAL A 261 -1.78 -10.72 2.01
CA VAL A 261 -3.08 -10.60 2.68
C VAL A 261 -4.23 -11.16 1.85
N LEU A 262 -4.35 -10.69 0.60
CA LEU A 262 -5.46 -10.99 -0.31
C LEU A 262 -4.95 -11.29 -1.73
N PRO A 263 -4.12 -12.36 -1.90
CA PRO A 263 -3.75 -12.82 -3.22
C PRO A 263 -5.00 -13.21 -4.00
N MET A 264 -5.06 -12.81 -5.27
CA MET A 264 -6.14 -13.17 -6.17
C MET A 264 -5.60 -14.05 -7.30
N PRO A 265 -6.30 -15.14 -7.67
CA PRO A 265 -5.88 -15.96 -8.80
C PRO A 265 -6.01 -15.21 -10.13
N CYS A 266 -6.92 -14.23 -10.21
CA CYS A 266 -7.18 -13.45 -11.41
C CYS A 266 -7.33 -11.98 -11.04
N PHE A 267 -6.33 -11.16 -11.36
CA PHE A 267 -6.40 -9.72 -11.13
C PHE A 267 -7.27 -9.04 -12.20
N PRO A 268 -8.02 -7.97 -11.90
CA PRO A 268 -8.75 -7.23 -12.92
C PRO A 268 -7.82 -6.56 -13.94
N ARG A 269 -8.25 -6.50 -15.21
CA ARG A 269 -7.49 -5.84 -16.29
C ARG A 269 -7.13 -4.39 -16.00
N ASP A 270 -8.10 -3.63 -15.48
CA ASP A 270 -7.91 -2.20 -15.20
C ASP A 270 -6.90 -2.00 -14.07
N PHE A 271 -6.88 -2.88 -13.08
CA PHE A 271 -5.89 -2.86 -11.99
C PHE A 271 -4.46 -3.02 -12.52
N VAL A 272 -4.23 -4.01 -13.39
CA VAL A 272 -2.91 -4.22 -14.02
C VAL A 272 -2.50 -3.03 -14.88
N ARG A 273 -3.44 -2.49 -15.68
CA ARG A 273 -3.20 -1.30 -16.52
C ARG A 273 -2.86 -0.08 -15.70
N ASP A 274 -3.53 0.11 -14.58
CA ASP A 274 -3.29 1.21 -13.66
C ASP A 274 -1.88 1.14 -13.07
N ILE A 275 -1.41 -0.05 -12.66
CA ILE A 275 -0.02 -0.22 -12.19
C ILE A 275 0.97 0.16 -13.30
N VAL A 276 0.77 -0.32 -14.53
CA VAL A 276 1.65 0.03 -15.66
C VAL A 276 1.64 1.53 -15.94
N HIS A 277 0.46 2.15 -15.90
CA HIS A 277 0.34 3.60 -16.10
C HIS A 277 1.10 4.39 -15.03
N ILE A 278 0.92 4.04 -13.75
CA ILE A 278 1.62 4.68 -12.63
C ILE A 278 3.13 4.46 -12.74
N THR A 279 3.58 3.25 -13.04
CA THR A 279 5.00 2.93 -13.21
C THR A 279 5.64 3.76 -14.32
N ARG A 280 4.94 3.93 -15.46
CA ARG A 280 5.37 4.79 -16.56
C ARG A 280 5.41 6.26 -16.18
N LEU A 281 4.40 6.73 -15.43
CA LEU A 281 4.34 8.10 -14.93
C LEU A 281 5.55 8.39 -14.04
N LEU A 282 5.84 7.52 -13.08
CA LEU A 282 6.96 7.65 -12.15
C LEU A 282 8.32 7.63 -12.86
N GLN A 283 8.48 6.74 -13.85
CA GLN A 283 9.66 6.73 -14.71
C GLN A 283 9.82 8.07 -15.46
N GLY A 284 8.73 8.60 -16.03
CA GLY A 284 8.74 9.88 -16.74
C GLY A 284 9.03 11.08 -15.85
N GLN A 285 8.69 10.99 -14.55
CA GLN A 285 9.04 11.97 -13.51
C GLN A 285 10.45 11.76 -12.94
N ASN A 286 11.26 10.86 -13.53
CA ASN A 286 12.59 10.49 -13.04
C ASN A 286 12.61 9.90 -11.62
N GLN A 287 11.48 9.36 -11.14
CA GLN A 287 11.39 8.63 -9.86
C GLN A 287 11.68 7.14 -10.10
N ILE A 288 12.93 6.83 -10.45
CA ILE A 288 13.32 5.48 -10.90
C ILE A 288 13.08 4.43 -9.81
N ASP A 289 13.36 4.72 -8.54
CA ASP A 289 13.14 3.78 -7.44
C ASP A 289 11.66 3.40 -7.27
N ASN A 290 10.78 4.38 -7.39
CA ASN A 290 9.33 4.15 -7.36
C ASN A 290 8.85 3.39 -8.61
N ALA A 291 9.43 3.65 -9.77
CA ALA A 291 9.16 2.86 -10.97
C ALA A 291 9.64 1.40 -10.80
N VAL A 292 10.79 1.16 -10.17
CA VAL A 292 11.26 -0.18 -9.81
C VAL A 292 10.29 -0.85 -8.84
N ALA A 293 9.82 -0.13 -7.82
CA ALA A 293 8.82 -0.64 -6.89
C ALA A 293 7.50 -0.99 -7.59
N GLY A 294 7.05 -0.18 -8.56
CA GLY A 294 5.89 -0.47 -9.41
C GLY A 294 6.05 -1.73 -10.27
N CYS A 295 7.25 -1.96 -10.83
CA CYS A 295 7.59 -3.21 -11.52
C CYS A 295 7.54 -4.41 -10.56
N ARG A 296 8.07 -4.27 -9.33
CA ARG A 296 7.98 -5.32 -8.30
C ARG A 296 6.54 -5.59 -7.85
N LEU A 297 5.65 -4.60 -7.88
CA LEU A 297 4.22 -4.83 -7.64
C LEU A 297 3.58 -5.67 -8.76
N LEU A 298 3.95 -5.46 -10.02
CA LEU A 298 3.51 -6.33 -11.12
C LEU A 298 4.06 -7.75 -10.99
N GLU A 299 5.31 -7.88 -10.57
CA GLU A 299 5.92 -9.16 -10.26
C GLU A 299 5.11 -9.94 -9.21
N ASP A 300 4.78 -9.30 -8.07
CA ASP A 300 3.94 -9.91 -7.04
C ASP A 300 2.55 -10.30 -7.57
N VAL A 301 1.96 -9.51 -8.49
CA VAL A 301 0.71 -9.86 -9.18
C VAL A 301 0.87 -11.12 -10.04
N TRP A 302 1.94 -11.22 -10.82
CA TRP A 302 2.19 -12.34 -11.73
C TRP A 302 2.56 -13.63 -11.00
N GLU A 303 3.24 -13.54 -9.86
CA GLU A 303 3.52 -14.70 -9.01
C GLU A 303 2.26 -15.30 -8.37
N LYS A 304 1.27 -14.45 -8.06
CA LYS A 304 0.01 -14.89 -7.41
C LYS A 304 -1.11 -15.20 -8.38
N ALA A 305 -1.03 -14.69 -9.61
CA ALA A 305 -2.00 -15.01 -10.65
C ALA A 305 -1.91 -16.50 -11.06
N ALA A 306 -3.06 -17.13 -11.23
CA ALA A 306 -3.19 -18.49 -11.73
C ALA A 306 -3.05 -18.56 -13.26
N ASP A 307 -3.13 -17.43 -13.97
CA ASP A 307 -3.05 -17.33 -15.42
C ASP A 307 -2.10 -16.23 -15.91
N ASP A 308 -1.82 -16.21 -17.22
CA ASP A 308 -0.91 -15.25 -17.85
C ASP A 308 -1.60 -13.97 -18.36
N ARG A 309 -2.90 -13.78 -18.08
CA ARG A 309 -3.66 -12.64 -18.64
C ARG A 309 -3.13 -11.30 -18.14
N SER A 310 -2.71 -11.23 -16.87
CA SER A 310 -2.09 -10.04 -16.30
C SER A 310 -0.79 -9.65 -17.02
N ILE A 311 0.03 -10.62 -17.43
CA ILE A 311 1.26 -10.36 -18.18
C ILE A 311 0.92 -9.80 -19.56
N ILE A 312 -0.02 -10.45 -20.27
CA ILE A 312 -0.50 -10.01 -21.58
C ILE A 312 -1.05 -8.58 -21.52
N TRP A 313 -1.84 -8.25 -20.51
CA TRP A 313 -2.37 -6.90 -20.34
C TRP A 313 -1.30 -5.87 -20.04
N ALA A 314 -0.31 -6.21 -19.22
CA ALA A 314 0.79 -5.32 -18.89
C ALA A 314 1.68 -5.02 -20.11
N ILE A 315 2.03 -6.04 -20.89
CA ILE A 315 2.74 -5.89 -22.17
C ILE A 315 1.96 -4.98 -23.11
N ASN A 316 0.65 -5.23 -23.25
CA ASN A 316 -0.20 -4.41 -24.11
C ASN A 316 -0.33 -2.95 -23.64
N ALA A 317 -0.17 -2.69 -22.33
CA ALA A 317 -0.16 -1.36 -21.73
C ALA A 317 1.22 -0.66 -21.81
N GLY A 318 2.25 -1.34 -22.34
CA GLY A 318 3.57 -0.77 -22.57
C GLY A 318 4.50 -0.83 -21.36
N ILE A 319 4.48 -1.94 -20.60
CA ILE A 319 5.42 -2.13 -19.48
C ILE A 319 6.87 -2.38 -19.93
N MET A 320 7.09 -2.97 -21.12
CA MET A 320 8.42 -3.40 -21.55
C MET A 320 9.46 -2.28 -21.64
N PRO A 321 9.15 -1.09 -22.22
CA PRO A 321 10.10 0.02 -22.21
C PRO A 321 10.51 0.47 -20.80
N VAL A 322 9.58 0.40 -19.83
CA VAL A 322 9.87 0.74 -18.43
C VAL A 322 10.82 -0.29 -17.82
N LEU A 323 10.52 -1.58 -18.00
CA LEU A 323 11.37 -2.67 -17.50
C LEU A 323 12.80 -2.57 -18.02
N ILE A 324 12.97 -2.21 -19.29
CA ILE A 324 14.29 -1.98 -19.90
C ILE A 324 14.97 -0.75 -19.29
N ALA A 325 14.24 0.36 -19.14
CA ALA A 325 14.80 1.62 -18.65
C ALA A 325 15.20 1.60 -17.17
N VAL A 326 14.50 0.83 -16.33
CA VAL A 326 14.83 0.67 -14.90
C VAL A 326 15.93 -0.37 -14.65
N ASN A 327 16.32 -1.14 -15.68
CA ASN A 327 17.34 -2.18 -15.60
C ASN A 327 18.77 -1.59 -15.73
N ARG A 328 19.20 -0.75 -14.78
CA ARG A 328 20.47 0.00 -14.93
C ARG A 328 21.74 -0.73 -14.48
N GLU A 329 21.61 -1.87 -13.79
CA GLU A 329 22.73 -2.50 -13.07
C GLU A 329 23.32 -3.76 -13.74
N GLY A 330 23.17 -3.98 -15.05
CA GLY A 330 23.72 -5.21 -15.65
C GLY A 330 22.88 -6.46 -15.45
N TYR A 331 22.08 -6.51 -14.39
CA TYR A 331 21.28 -7.68 -14.04
C TYR A 331 19.86 -7.56 -14.53
N LEU A 332 19.32 -8.66 -15.06
CA LEU A 332 17.89 -8.78 -15.33
C LEU A 332 17.11 -8.66 -14.03
N THR A 333 16.25 -7.66 -13.96
CA THR A 333 15.25 -7.58 -12.89
C THR A 333 14.47 -8.90 -12.83
N PRO A 334 14.17 -9.42 -11.63
CA PRO A 334 13.34 -10.61 -11.46
C PRO A 334 12.02 -10.52 -12.26
N THR A 335 11.43 -9.32 -12.32
CA THR A 335 10.26 -9.00 -13.14
C THR A 335 10.47 -9.32 -14.64
N MET A 336 11.60 -8.93 -15.24
CA MET A 336 11.92 -9.25 -16.64
C MET A 336 12.09 -10.76 -16.85
N LYS A 337 12.73 -11.46 -15.89
CA LYS A 337 12.88 -12.92 -15.95
C LYS A 337 11.52 -13.63 -16.00
N ILE A 338 10.51 -13.14 -15.27
CA ILE A 338 9.15 -13.70 -15.35
C ILE A 338 8.59 -13.55 -16.76
N VAL A 339 8.68 -12.35 -17.37
CA VAL A 339 8.17 -12.13 -18.74
C VAL A 339 8.84 -13.09 -19.71
N VAL A 340 10.17 -13.19 -19.70
CA VAL A 340 10.91 -14.08 -20.61
C VAL A 340 10.59 -15.55 -20.35
N LYS A 341 10.47 -16.00 -19.10
CA LYS A 341 10.03 -17.37 -18.81
C LYS A 341 8.64 -17.65 -19.35
N ARG A 342 7.71 -16.69 -19.23
CA ARG A 342 6.30 -16.82 -19.64
C ARG A 342 6.07 -16.67 -21.14
N THR A 343 7.06 -16.29 -21.95
CA THR A 343 6.94 -16.32 -23.42
C THR A 343 6.87 -17.74 -23.99
N VAL A 344 7.11 -18.76 -23.15
CA VAL A 344 6.74 -20.16 -23.46
C VAL A 344 5.24 -20.34 -23.64
N PHE A 345 4.40 -19.39 -23.22
CA PHE A 345 2.98 -19.41 -23.51
C PHE A 345 2.71 -18.54 -24.73
N LEU A 346 2.14 -19.15 -25.78
CA LEU A 346 1.89 -18.50 -27.06
C LEU A 346 1.10 -17.17 -26.95
N PRO A 347 0.09 -17.02 -26.07
CA PRO A 347 -0.59 -15.74 -25.89
C PRO A 347 0.34 -14.59 -25.44
N VAL A 348 1.34 -14.89 -24.59
CA VAL A 348 2.34 -13.91 -24.13
C VAL A 348 3.30 -13.54 -25.27
N ALA A 349 3.81 -14.53 -25.99
CA ALA A 349 4.68 -14.30 -27.15
C ALA A 349 3.98 -13.47 -28.24
N ARG A 350 2.70 -13.74 -28.52
CA ARG A 350 1.88 -12.92 -29.43
C ARG A 350 1.71 -11.49 -28.93
N ALA A 351 1.50 -11.30 -27.64
CA ALA A 351 1.36 -9.95 -27.07
C ALA A 351 2.64 -9.13 -27.28
N LEU A 352 3.81 -9.75 -27.07
CA LEU A 352 5.10 -9.12 -27.34
C LEU A 352 5.30 -8.84 -28.82
N ALA A 353 5.13 -9.83 -29.70
CA ALA A 353 5.27 -9.69 -31.14
C ALA A 353 4.38 -8.58 -31.72
N LYS A 354 3.14 -8.48 -31.21
CA LYS A 354 2.20 -7.43 -31.62
C LYS A 354 2.63 -6.03 -31.17
N LYS A 355 3.19 -5.90 -29.96
CA LYS A 355 3.58 -4.61 -29.39
C LYS A 355 4.97 -4.15 -29.83
N HIS A 356 5.82 -5.09 -30.20
CA HIS A 356 7.20 -4.87 -30.59
C HIS A 356 7.47 -5.64 -31.90
N PRO A 357 6.90 -5.20 -33.03
CA PRO A 357 7.05 -5.89 -34.31
C PRO A 357 8.51 -5.95 -34.76
N GLU A 358 9.30 -4.93 -34.45
CA GLU A 358 10.75 -4.87 -34.74
C GLU A 358 11.60 -5.76 -33.81
N GLY A 359 10.97 -6.44 -32.84
CA GLY A 359 11.68 -7.14 -31.77
C GLY A 359 11.87 -6.26 -30.53
N LEU A 360 12.42 -6.87 -29.47
CA LEU A 360 12.68 -6.21 -28.21
C LEU A 360 14.19 -6.15 -27.96
N GLU A 361 14.80 -4.98 -28.10
CA GLU A 361 16.22 -4.78 -27.87
C GLU A 361 16.55 -4.75 -26.37
N LEU A 362 16.85 -5.93 -25.82
CA LEU A 362 17.28 -6.08 -24.43
C LEU A 362 18.70 -5.54 -24.19
N ARG A 363 19.53 -5.47 -25.24
CA ARG A 363 20.94 -5.05 -25.20
C ARG A 363 21.12 -3.61 -24.72
N ASN A 364 20.18 -2.72 -25.08
CA ASN A 364 20.25 -1.30 -24.69
C ASN A 364 19.78 -1.06 -23.24
N GLY A 365 19.18 -2.07 -22.61
CA GLY A 365 18.72 -2.01 -21.22
C GLY A 365 19.84 -2.26 -20.21
N GLY A 366 21.09 -1.91 -20.53
CA GLY A 366 22.23 -2.03 -19.63
C GLY A 366 22.49 -3.43 -19.09
N MET A 367 22.07 -4.50 -19.77
CA MET A 367 22.28 -5.88 -19.32
C MET A 367 23.72 -6.35 -19.59
N GLN A 368 24.22 -7.25 -18.75
CA GLN A 368 25.48 -7.96 -19.00
C GLN A 368 25.36 -8.74 -20.33
N PRO A 369 26.31 -8.57 -21.28
CA PRO A 369 26.23 -9.18 -22.60
C PRO A 369 25.99 -10.70 -22.57
N ASP A 370 26.64 -11.40 -21.63
CA ASP A 370 26.58 -12.86 -21.48
C ASP A 370 25.17 -13.39 -21.18
N LEU A 371 24.35 -12.61 -20.48
CA LEU A 371 22.94 -12.96 -20.20
C LEU A 371 21.99 -12.34 -21.22
N ALA A 372 22.32 -11.15 -21.71
CA ALA A 372 21.49 -10.39 -22.63
C ALA A 372 21.37 -11.08 -23.99
N VAL A 373 22.47 -11.62 -24.52
CA VAL A 373 22.51 -12.21 -25.86
C VAL A 373 21.64 -13.46 -25.96
N PRO A 374 21.81 -14.50 -25.11
CA PRO A 374 21.00 -15.72 -25.21
C PRO A 374 19.51 -15.44 -24.96
N MET A 375 19.18 -14.53 -24.03
CA MET A 375 17.79 -14.19 -23.76
C MET A 375 17.15 -13.36 -24.86
N HIS A 376 17.91 -12.46 -25.49
CA HIS A 376 17.44 -11.70 -26.63
C HIS A 376 17.17 -12.63 -27.82
N GLU A 377 18.08 -13.56 -28.10
CA GLU A 377 17.92 -14.58 -29.14
C GLU A 377 16.69 -15.45 -28.87
N GLU A 378 16.58 -16.03 -27.67
CA GLU A 378 15.42 -16.83 -27.27
C GLU A 378 14.10 -16.04 -27.37
N LEU A 379 14.10 -14.78 -26.95
CA LEU A 379 12.92 -13.93 -27.02
C LEU A 379 12.55 -13.60 -28.48
N ALA A 380 13.54 -13.30 -29.31
CA ALA A 380 13.36 -13.01 -30.72
C ALA A 380 12.80 -14.24 -31.45
N ASP A 381 13.35 -15.42 -31.18
CA ASP A 381 12.89 -16.69 -31.75
C ASP A 381 11.43 -16.96 -31.38
N ARG A 382 11.08 -16.85 -30.09
CA ARG A 382 9.69 -17.02 -29.63
C ARG A 382 8.73 -16.01 -30.25
N MET A 383 9.17 -14.76 -30.43
CA MET A 383 8.38 -13.73 -31.09
C MET A 383 8.21 -14.00 -32.59
N ASN A 384 9.24 -14.46 -33.28
CA ASN A 384 9.19 -14.79 -34.71
C ASN A 384 8.25 -15.97 -34.96
N ILE A 385 8.35 -17.04 -34.16
CA ILE A 385 7.42 -18.17 -34.30
C ILE A 385 5.97 -17.72 -34.03
N ALA A 386 5.75 -16.83 -33.05
CA ALA A 386 4.43 -16.28 -32.79
C ALA A 386 3.91 -15.45 -33.98
N LYS A 387 4.77 -14.70 -34.68
CA LYS A 387 4.42 -13.96 -35.91
C LYS A 387 4.03 -14.91 -37.03
N ASP A 388 4.83 -15.94 -37.28
CA ASP A 388 4.57 -16.94 -38.32
C ASP A 388 3.24 -17.65 -38.07
N TYR A 389 2.96 -17.97 -36.80
CA TYR A 389 1.66 -18.51 -36.41
C TYR A 389 0.52 -17.51 -36.69
N MET A 390 0.69 -16.24 -36.33
CA MET A 390 -0.33 -15.20 -36.59
C MET A 390 -0.57 -14.97 -38.09
N ALA A 391 0.45 -15.14 -38.92
CA ALA A 391 0.36 -15.00 -40.38
C ALA A 391 -0.28 -16.22 -41.05
N SER A 392 -0.05 -17.42 -40.52
CA SER A 392 -0.57 -18.69 -41.06
C SER A 392 -1.97 -19.06 -40.57
N ALA A 393 -2.42 -18.51 -39.45
CA ALA A 393 -3.76 -18.75 -38.94
C ALA A 393 -4.82 -18.09 -39.86
N PRO A 394 -5.77 -18.86 -40.46
CA PRO A 394 -6.80 -18.29 -41.30
C PRO A 394 -7.65 -17.30 -40.48
N ILE A 395 -7.73 -16.07 -40.98
CA ILE A 395 -8.36 -14.87 -40.36
C ILE A 395 -9.81 -15.14 -39.89
N ALA A 396 -10.46 -16.17 -40.41
CA ALA A 396 -11.86 -16.49 -40.16
C ALA A 396 -12.21 -17.05 -38.76
N SER A 397 -11.28 -17.57 -37.96
CA SER A 397 -11.65 -18.35 -36.77
C SER A 397 -11.60 -17.64 -35.40
N PHE A 398 -11.12 -16.39 -35.30
CA PHE A 398 -10.81 -15.80 -33.98
C PHE A 398 -11.53 -14.47 -33.64
N TYR A 399 -12.33 -13.89 -34.54
CA TYR A 399 -12.91 -12.55 -34.34
C TYR A 399 -14.41 -12.48 -34.03
N LEU A 400 -15.10 -13.59 -33.75
CA LEU A 400 -16.49 -13.56 -33.28
C LEU A 400 -16.59 -13.74 -31.76
N ILE A 401 -16.10 -12.76 -31.00
CA ILE A 401 -16.69 -12.44 -29.69
C ILE A 401 -17.06 -10.96 -29.75
N PRO A 402 -18.35 -10.61 -29.93
CA PRO A 402 -18.79 -9.23 -29.97
C PRO A 402 -18.48 -8.56 -28.64
N SER A 403 -17.70 -7.48 -28.67
CA SER A 403 -17.30 -6.69 -27.50
C SER A 403 -18.45 -5.82 -26.93
N GLY A 404 -19.68 -6.34 -26.90
CA GLY A 404 -20.88 -5.52 -26.68
C GLY A 404 -21.97 -6.08 -25.76
N SER A 405 -21.92 -7.32 -25.28
CA SER A 405 -22.94 -7.83 -24.35
C SER A 405 -22.39 -7.97 -22.93
N THR A 406 -22.94 -7.20 -22.00
CA THR A 406 -22.71 -7.28 -20.54
C THR A 406 -23.50 -8.42 -19.89
N GLU A 407 -23.83 -9.47 -20.63
CA GLU A 407 -24.45 -10.67 -20.08
C GLU A 407 -23.38 -11.70 -19.72
N ARG A 408 -23.56 -12.30 -18.54
CA ARG A 408 -22.64 -13.25 -17.88
C ARG A 408 -21.99 -14.20 -18.88
N ALA A 409 -20.68 -14.05 -19.07
CA ALA A 409 -19.84 -15.09 -19.66
C ALA A 409 -19.99 -16.35 -18.83
N THR A 410 -20.71 -17.34 -19.38
CA THR A 410 -20.82 -18.68 -18.80
C THR A 410 -19.51 -19.44 -19.02
N ASP A 411 -19.19 -20.39 -18.15
CA ASP A 411 -17.97 -21.22 -18.18
C ASP A 411 -17.69 -21.91 -19.55
N ALA A 412 -18.69 -21.99 -20.43
CA ALA A 412 -18.55 -22.48 -21.81
C ALA A 412 -17.60 -21.64 -22.69
N ASP A 413 -17.48 -20.33 -22.48
CA ASP A 413 -16.62 -19.45 -23.30
C ASP A 413 -15.13 -19.57 -22.94
N ALA A 414 -14.82 -19.99 -21.72
CA ALA A 414 -13.46 -20.33 -21.31
C ALA A 414 -12.98 -21.65 -21.95
N ASP A 415 -13.91 -22.56 -22.26
CA ASP A 415 -13.60 -23.88 -22.84
C ASP A 415 -13.36 -23.84 -24.36
N LEU A 416 -13.83 -22.79 -25.06
CA LEU A 416 -13.54 -22.61 -26.50
C LEU A 416 -12.11 -22.12 -26.77
N LEU A 417 -11.49 -21.39 -25.83
CA LEU A 417 -10.06 -21.00 -25.92
C LEU A 417 -9.10 -22.19 -25.69
N ARG A 418 -9.57 -23.34 -25.20
CA ARG A 418 -8.77 -24.56 -24.97
C ARG A 418 -8.69 -25.48 -26.19
N ARG A 419 -9.32 -25.17 -27.32
CA ARG A 419 -9.43 -26.08 -28.46
C ARG A 419 -8.28 -25.98 -29.47
N SER A 420 -7.05 -26.23 -29.02
CA SER A 420 -6.08 -27.02 -29.80
C SER A 420 -5.02 -27.64 -28.87
N PRO A 421 -5.40 -28.67 -28.08
CA PRO A 421 -4.51 -29.27 -27.09
C PRO A 421 -3.24 -29.84 -27.73
N ALA A 422 -3.30 -30.35 -28.96
CA ALA A 422 -2.17 -30.96 -29.64
C ALA A 422 -1.04 -29.95 -29.93
N ILE A 423 -1.38 -28.73 -30.34
CA ILE A 423 -0.40 -27.71 -30.72
C ILE A 423 0.22 -27.07 -29.48
N GLU A 424 -0.59 -26.80 -28.45
CA GLU A 424 -0.10 -26.28 -27.17
C GLU A 424 0.79 -27.32 -26.46
N THR A 425 0.49 -28.62 -26.60
CA THR A 425 1.32 -29.71 -26.10
C THR A 425 2.64 -29.84 -26.86
N ILE A 426 2.65 -29.72 -28.19
CA ILE A 426 3.89 -29.73 -28.98
C ILE A 426 4.76 -28.52 -28.61
N TRP A 427 4.16 -27.33 -28.56
CA TRP A 427 4.82 -26.08 -28.19
C TRP A 427 5.43 -26.14 -26.78
N THR A 428 4.65 -26.53 -25.76
CA THR A 428 5.14 -26.62 -24.38
C THR A 428 6.13 -27.77 -24.15
N SER A 429 6.00 -28.89 -24.86
CA SER A 429 6.91 -30.03 -24.72
C SER A 429 8.27 -29.80 -25.37
N GLN A 430 8.31 -29.15 -26.54
CA GLN A 430 9.56 -28.74 -27.20
C GLN A 430 10.27 -27.68 -26.34
N MET A 431 9.53 -26.72 -25.81
CA MET A 431 10.09 -25.63 -24.98
C MET A 431 10.56 -26.09 -23.59
N ARG A 432 9.87 -27.02 -22.93
CA ARG A 432 10.36 -27.59 -21.65
C ARG A 432 11.70 -28.30 -21.82
N ARG A 433 11.93 -28.98 -22.96
CA ARG A 433 13.19 -29.67 -23.24
C ARG A 433 14.35 -28.69 -23.40
N GLU A 434 14.13 -27.53 -24.01
CA GLU A 434 15.18 -26.52 -24.18
C GLU A 434 15.45 -25.75 -22.89
N TRP A 435 14.41 -25.39 -22.14
CA TRP A 435 14.59 -24.69 -20.86
C TRP A 435 15.32 -25.55 -19.80
N SER A 436 15.09 -26.86 -19.79
CA SER A 436 15.81 -27.79 -18.92
C SER A 436 17.32 -27.81 -19.22
N ARG A 437 17.75 -27.50 -20.44
CA ARG A 437 19.19 -27.40 -20.78
C ARG A 437 19.84 -26.14 -20.22
N TYR A 438 19.10 -25.05 -20.10
CA TYR A 438 19.58 -23.79 -19.53
C TYR A 438 19.54 -23.76 -18.00
N ALA A 439 18.55 -24.42 -17.37
CA ALA A 439 18.43 -24.48 -15.92
C ALA A 439 19.50 -25.35 -15.22
N ILE A 440 20.18 -26.24 -15.96
CA ILE A 440 21.25 -27.10 -15.44
C ILE A 440 22.61 -26.35 -15.37
N GLY A 441 22.70 -25.11 -15.87
CA GLY A 441 23.87 -24.27 -15.73
C GLY A 441 23.79 -23.30 -14.55
N ARG A 442 24.47 -23.65 -13.42
CA ARG A 442 24.81 -22.83 -12.24
C ARG A 442 23.81 -22.77 -11.08
N ASP A 443 24.05 -23.60 -10.07
CA ASP A 443 24.49 -23.09 -8.77
C ASP A 443 25.94 -23.60 -8.56
N PRO A 444 26.95 -22.76 -8.29
CA PRO A 444 28.24 -23.27 -7.85
C PRO A 444 28.05 -23.99 -6.50
N PRO A 445 28.77 -25.09 -6.22
CA PRO A 445 28.76 -25.68 -4.89
C PRO A 445 29.18 -24.59 -3.88
N LEU A 446 28.40 -24.45 -2.80
CA LEU A 446 28.76 -23.63 -1.66
C LEU A 446 30.18 -24.00 -1.22
N PRO A 447 31.06 -23.01 -0.96
CA PRO A 447 32.37 -23.32 -0.40
C PRO A 447 32.14 -24.00 0.95
N THR A 448 32.73 -25.18 1.12
CA THR A 448 32.91 -25.79 2.42
C THR A 448 33.79 -24.87 3.26
N ASP A 449 33.30 -24.51 4.43
CA ASP A 449 34.03 -23.72 5.43
C ASP A 449 35.36 -24.43 5.76
N GLU A 450 36.46 -23.89 5.25
CA GLU A 450 37.79 -24.10 5.81
C GLU A 450 38.06 -22.89 6.72
N GLU A 451 38.05 -23.18 8.02
CA GLU A 451 38.56 -22.33 9.09
C GLU A 451 40.05 -22.12 8.87
N ASP A 452 40.49 -20.88 8.68
CA ASP A 452 41.86 -20.47 8.93
C ASP A 452 41.84 -19.16 9.72
N ASP A 453 42.24 -19.28 10.98
CA ASP A 453 42.74 -18.22 11.84
C ASP A 453 43.99 -17.58 11.22
N GLU A 454 44.12 -16.25 11.31
CA GLU A 454 45.33 -15.55 11.82
C GLU A 454 45.28 -14.04 11.53
N ASP A 455 45.15 -13.29 12.64
CA ASP A 455 45.97 -12.17 13.09
C ASP A 455 46.37 -10.98 12.20
N GLU A 456 45.99 -9.83 12.77
CA GLU A 456 46.79 -8.64 13.05
C GLU A 456 47.48 -7.82 11.92
N ASN A 457 47.14 -6.52 12.00
CA ASN A 457 48.06 -5.37 12.10
C ASN A 457 48.36 -4.48 10.88
N LEU A 458 48.00 -3.20 11.08
CA LEU A 458 48.69 -1.93 10.77
C LEU A 458 48.12 -0.98 9.72
N LEU A 459 47.71 0.18 10.26
CA LEU A 459 47.99 1.57 9.84
C LEU A 459 47.65 2.02 8.41
N SER A 460 46.84 3.10 8.32
CA SER A 460 47.32 4.43 7.86
C SER A 460 46.16 5.29 7.36
N SER A 461 45.99 6.43 8.06
CA SER A 461 45.60 7.76 7.59
C SER A 461 45.37 7.98 6.09
N GLY A 462 44.26 8.66 5.77
CA GLY A 462 44.00 9.30 4.48
C GLY A 462 42.94 10.38 4.60
N ASP A 463 43.38 11.59 4.93
CA ASP A 463 42.65 12.86 4.82
C ASP A 463 42.20 13.09 3.37
N SER A 464 40.96 13.56 3.15
CA SER A 464 40.54 14.30 1.95
C SER A 464 39.10 14.82 2.10
N THR A 465 38.98 16.11 2.41
CA THR A 465 37.78 16.91 2.13
C THR A 465 37.64 17.12 0.62
N PRO A 466 36.41 17.35 0.13
CA PRO A 466 36.26 18.47 -0.81
C PRO A 466 35.06 19.36 -0.51
N SER A 467 35.37 20.65 -0.63
CA SER A 467 34.52 21.83 -0.70
C SER A 467 33.51 21.78 -1.86
N HIS A 468 32.24 22.08 -1.58
CA HIS A 468 31.23 22.44 -2.57
C HIS A 468 30.95 23.96 -2.53
N PRO A 469 30.88 24.66 -3.68
CA PRO A 469 30.48 26.05 -3.73
C PRO A 469 28.95 26.21 -3.80
N SER A 470 28.48 27.17 -3.01
CA SER A 470 27.12 27.70 -2.98
C SER A 470 26.81 28.48 -4.25
N ILE A 471 25.71 28.15 -4.94
CA ILE A 471 25.15 28.93 -6.04
C ILE A 471 23.79 29.46 -5.59
N ALA A 472 23.73 30.77 -5.42
CA ALA A 472 22.52 31.54 -5.20
C ALA A 472 21.76 31.72 -6.53
N HIS A 473 20.48 31.39 -6.55
CA HIS A 473 19.57 31.75 -7.63
C HIS A 473 18.49 32.71 -7.15
N HIS A 474 18.47 33.87 -7.81
CA HIS A 474 17.45 34.90 -7.76
C HIS A 474 16.07 34.36 -8.16
N LEU A 475 15.05 34.67 -7.37
CA LEU A 475 13.63 34.57 -7.72
C LEU A 475 13.10 35.94 -8.14
N PRO A 476 12.32 36.07 -9.24
CA PRO A 476 11.44 37.20 -9.44
C PRO A 476 10.04 36.92 -8.89
N SER A 477 9.57 37.90 -8.12
CA SER A 477 8.19 38.13 -7.71
C SER A 477 7.26 38.24 -8.92
N ILE A 478 6.16 37.48 -8.93
CA ILE A 478 5.00 37.72 -9.80
C ILE A 478 3.74 37.73 -8.94
N ASP A 479 3.15 38.91 -8.81
CA ASP A 479 1.77 39.14 -8.40
C ASP A 479 0.82 38.64 -9.49
N ALA A 480 -0.25 37.94 -9.09
CA ALA A 480 -1.50 37.92 -9.85
C ALA A 480 -2.68 37.50 -8.97
N GLU A 481 -3.52 38.49 -8.67
CA GLU A 481 -4.90 38.31 -8.24
C GLU A 481 -5.68 37.40 -9.22
N SER A 482 -6.52 36.51 -8.69
CA SER A 482 -7.69 36.04 -9.43
C SER A 482 -8.83 35.66 -8.48
N LYS A 483 -9.79 36.58 -8.40
CA LYS A 483 -11.15 36.31 -7.93
C LYS A 483 -11.83 35.35 -8.91
N ARG A 484 -12.42 34.27 -8.42
CA ARG A 484 -13.66 33.73 -9.01
C ARG A 484 -14.45 32.87 -8.03
N THR A 485 -15.72 33.21 -8.00
CA THR A 485 -16.88 32.62 -7.36
C THR A 485 -17.26 31.27 -7.99
N HIS A 486 -17.86 30.37 -7.20
CA HIS A 486 -18.96 29.43 -7.51
C HIS A 486 -19.31 28.71 -6.18
N GLY A 487 -20.56 28.53 -5.73
CA GLY A 487 -21.82 28.46 -6.44
C GLY A 487 -22.11 27.02 -6.89
N GLY A 488 -22.60 26.16 -5.99
CA GLY A 488 -23.24 24.88 -6.38
C GLY A 488 -23.05 23.73 -5.39
N ALA A 489 -24.02 23.53 -4.50
CA ALA A 489 -24.15 22.33 -3.68
C ALA A 489 -25.48 21.64 -4.00
N SER A 490 -25.44 20.43 -4.57
CA SER A 490 -26.56 19.48 -4.54
C SER A 490 -26.10 18.09 -5.00
N CYS A 491 -25.75 17.21 -4.04
CA CYS A 491 -25.83 15.75 -4.17
C CYS A 491 -25.32 15.06 -2.88
N MET A 492 -26.18 14.92 -1.87
CA MET A 492 -25.95 13.98 -0.75
C MET A 492 -27.29 13.52 -0.17
N VAL A 493 -27.97 12.57 -0.84
CA VAL A 493 -29.16 11.91 -0.28
C VAL A 493 -29.11 10.36 -0.38
N VAL A 494 -28.14 9.75 -1.08
CA VAL A 494 -28.24 8.31 -1.39
C VAL A 494 -27.51 7.36 -0.40
N CYS A 495 -26.67 7.86 0.53
CA CYS A 495 -25.87 6.99 1.41
C CYS A 495 -26.50 6.62 2.77
N ALA A 496 -27.64 7.22 3.15
CA ALA A 496 -28.21 7.06 4.50
C ALA A 496 -28.99 5.75 4.74
N ASP A 497 -29.50 5.11 3.68
CA ASP A 497 -30.44 3.98 3.81
C ASP A 497 -29.76 2.62 4.08
N TYR A 498 -28.48 2.48 3.76
CA TYR A 498 -27.78 1.19 3.90
C TYR A 498 -27.43 0.85 5.37
N TRP A 499 -27.24 1.86 6.22
CA TRP A 499 -26.81 1.65 7.62
C TRP A 499 -27.97 1.48 8.62
N SER A 500 -29.18 1.94 8.30
CA SER A 500 -30.33 1.79 9.21
C SER A 500 -30.85 0.35 9.28
N ARG A 501 -30.72 -0.43 8.19
CA ARG A 501 -31.23 -1.82 8.14
C ARG A 501 -30.38 -2.85 8.90
N ARG A 502 -29.21 -2.49 9.42
CA ARG A 502 -28.31 -3.45 10.11
C ARG A 502 -28.45 -3.44 11.64
N ARG A 503 -29.22 -2.52 12.24
CA ARG A 503 -29.45 -2.45 13.69
C ARG A 503 -30.72 -3.16 14.18
N SER A 504 -31.56 -3.70 13.29
CA SER A 504 -32.85 -4.31 13.67
C SER A 504 -32.95 -5.81 13.38
N GLY A 505 -31.86 -6.57 13.51
CA GLY A 505 -31.83 -7.99 13.15
C GLY A 505 -31.27 -8.89 14.25
N GLY A 506 -31.89 -8.87 15.42
CA GLY A 506 -31.76 -9.92 16.42
C GLY A 506 -33.06 -10.69 16.48
N GLU A 507 -33.16 -11.78 15.72
CA GLU A 507 -33.94 -12.98 16.04
C GLU A 507 -33.70 -14.03 14.95
N HIS A 508 -33.24 -15.20 15.40
CA HIS A 508 -33.08 -16.39 14.58
C HIS A 508 -34.47 -16.96 14.26
N GLU A 509 -34.99 -16.70 13.07
CA GLU A 509 -36.11 -17.46 12.52
C GLU A 509 -35.65 -18.30 11.33
N THR A 510 -35.76 -19.61 11.52
CA THR A 510 -35.56 -20.65 10.51
C THR A 510 -36.58 -20.49 9.38
N TRP A 511 -36.15 -20.01 8.22
CA TRP A 511 -36.96 -20.01 7.02
C TRP A 511 -36.87 -21.36 6.30
N ARG A 512 -37.93 -22.16 6.48
CA ARG A 512 -38.29 -23.28 5.60
C ARG A 512 -38.91 -22.72 4.31
N GLU A 513 -38.53 -23.32 3.20
CA GLU A 513 -39.11 -23.09 1.88
C GLU A 513 -40.63 -23.37 1.87
N SER A 514 -41.41 -22.41 1.42
CA SER A 514 -42.69 -22.70 0.76
C SER A 514 -42.81 -21.81 -0.48
N ARG A 515 -42.66 -22.44 -1.64
CA ARG A 515 -43.18 -21.94 -2.91
C ARG A 515 -44.70 -21.95 -2.83
N ASP A 516 -45.34 -20.89 -3.27
CA ASP A 516 -46.52 -20.99 -4.12
C ASP A 516 -46.80 -19.66 -4.86
N PRO A 517 -47.55 -19.70 -5.98
CA PRO A 517 -47.37 -18.80 -7.10
C PRO A 517 -48.39 -17.65 -7.18
N VAL A 518 -48.00 -16.70 -8.03
CA VAL A 518 -48.74 -15.60 -8.65
C VAL A 518 -50.24 -15.84 -8.87
N ALA A 519 -51.06 -14.86 -8.47
CA ALA A 519 -52.29 -14.47 -9.17
C ALA A 519 -52.62 -12.98 -8.93
N GLU A 520 -52.89 -12.30 -10.05
CA GLU A 520 -53.44 -10.95 -10.32
C GLU A 520 -52.67 -9.69 -9.90
#